data_AF-A0A9W8GDD2-F1
#
_entry.id   AF-A0A9W8GDD2-F1
#
_cell.length_a   1.000
_cell.length_b   1.000
_cell.length_c   1.000
_cell.angle_alpha   90.00
_cell.angle_beta   90.00
_cell.angle_gamma   90.00
#
_symmetry.space_group_name_H-M   'P 1'
#
loop_
_entity.id
_entity.type
_entity.pdbx_description
1 polymer ?
#
loop_
_entity_poly.entity_id
_entity_poly.type
_entity_poly.pdbx_seq_one_letter_code
_entity_poly.pdbx_strand_id
1 'polypeptide(L)'
;MTQEEIRSTDGSSGSWGVSASAGYPEEYRLLELTPSILAQLASTHDETALVVRGRETDTATLIDPADTAYQMTTAHTSNNLYLLAREPGRLVLRAMLNQTFELQKTRPQVRARVLEVLAWDTGGAFRGAEFERADAERTPVTDEVLQAHVQAGDAEVRRVLADIPAFRGPANCWRLIDPAYCVDLLRVVLATQVELEWPQLSAHQIHAELNEPVEVVEAVLAKFGTEARGHYTIDGTRVAKYLAEQIFAAEEMRAWPVAEFAAALHATMPPQLQYSTGDAQSVPAAVVRELAYADTHTDPGRTLLVPLFRSALPNEPRARLQRLFEARARWPRTDVQPFLEDLVDVDQQLLAAGDQHACAAASKAIDAWLLKFGRGVRCPDGETVYTSRLK
;
A
#
# COMPACT_ATOMS: atom_id res chain seq x y z
N MET A 1 33.79 -39.04 10.32
CA MET A 1 35.01 -38.83 9.53
C MET A 1 35.47 -40.19 9.03
N THR A 2 35.06 -40.55 7.82
CA THR A 2 35.56 -41.69 7.05
C THR A 2 35.46 -41.27 5.59
N GLN A 3 36.61 -40.99 4.99
CA GLN A 3 36.75 -40.75 3.55
C GLN A 3 36.73 -42.10 2.85
N GLU A 4 35.90 -42.25 1.82
CA GLU A 4 36.08 -43.30 0.82
C GLU A 4 36.43 -42.66 -0.52
N GLU A 5 37.61 -43.01 -1.03
CA GLU A 5 38.12 -42.69 -2.37
C GLU A 5 37.52 -43.64 -3.40
N ILE A 6 37.21 -43.13 -4.59
CA ILE A 6 36.96 -43.96 -5.77
C ILE A 6 38.14 -43.78 -6.74
N ARG A 7 38.87 -44.87 -6.99
CA ARG A 7 39.90 -44.94 -8.04
C ARG A 7 39.27 -45.25 -9.39
N SER A 8 39.76 -44.56 -10.42
CA SER A 8 39.47 -44.83 -11.83
C SER A 8 40.06 -46.19 -12.23
N THR A 9 39.21 -47.12 -12.67
CA THR A 9 39.63 -48.24 -13.51
C THR A 9 39.12 -48.00 -14.92
N ASP A 10 40.08 -47.97 -15.85
CA ASP A 10 39.86 -47.83 -17.27
C ASP A 10 38.87 -48.87 -17.83
N GLY A 11 38.05 -48.41 -18.76
CA GLY A 11 37.58 -49.21 -19.89
C GLY A 11 36.65 -50.38 -19.58
N SER A 12 35.37 -50.11 -19.30
CA SER A 12 34.23 -50.78 -19.95
C SER A 12 32.92 -50.29 -19.32
N SER A 13 31.87 -50.31 -20.14
CA SER A 13 30.49 -49.91 -19.83
C SER A 13 30.05 -50.20 -18.38
N GLY A 14 30.09 -49.18 -17.53
CA GLY A 14 29.72 -49.26 -16.12
C GLY A 14 28.67 -48.20 -15.81
N SER A 15 27.52 -48.66 -15.33
CA SER A 15 26.44 -47.85 -14.76
C SER A 15 27.01 -46.76 -13.84
N TRP A 16 26.58 -45.50 -14.04
CA TRP A 16 26.85 -44.39 -13.13
C TRP A 16 26.11 -44.66 -11.82
N GLY A 17 26.76 -45.37 -10.90
CA GLY A 17 26.26 -45.59 -9.55
C GLY A 17 26.23 -44.28 -8.78
N VAL A 18 25.05 -43.67 -8.65
CA VAL A 18 24.81 -42.58 -7.71
C VAL A 18 24.69 -43.21 -6.32
N SER A 19 25.72 -43.11 -5.48
CA SER A 19 25.62 -43.50 -4.07
C SER A 19 24.96 -42.35 -3.30
N ALA A 20 23.69 -42.52 -2.93
CA ALA A 20 23.00 -41.62 -2.02
C ALA A 20 23.53 -41.84 -0.59
N SER A 21 24.32 -40.90 -0.08
CA SER A 21 24.61 -40.83 1.36
C SER A 21 23.46 -40.12 2.07
N ALA A 22 23.09 -40.66 3.24
CA ALA A 22 22.16 -40.16 4.25
C ALA A 22 21.69 -38.70 4.10
N GLY A 23 20.35 -38.54 4.05
CA GLY A 23 19.58 -37.31 4.31
C GLY A 23 20.27 -36.01 3.89
N TYR A 24 20.07 -35.59 2.63
CA TYR A 24 20.51 -34.27 2.19
C TYR A 24 19.83 -33.22 3.07
N PRO A 25 20.60 -32.34 3.75
CA PRO A 25 20.01 -31.22 4.45
C PRO A 25 19.25 -30.36 3.43
N GLU A 26 18.12 -29.78 3.84
CA GLU A 26 17.26 -28.92 3.00
C GLU A 26 17.92 -27.56 2.65
N GLU A 27 19.24 -27.53 2.44
CA GLU A 27 20.04 -26.33 2.25
C GLU A 27 19.82 -25.67 0.88
N TYR A 28 19.39 -26.44 -0.13
CA TYR A 28 19.21 -25.95 -1.48
C TYR A 28 17.73 -25.89 -1.87
N ARG A 29 17.37 -24.81 -2.57
CA ARG A 29 16.06 -24.59 -3.19
C ARG A 29 16.25 -23.98 -4.57
N LEU A 30 15.31 -24.24 -5.47
CA LEU A 30 15.27 -23.62 -6.80
C LEU A 30 14.31 -22.44 -6.77
N LEU A 31 14.76 -21.30 -7.27
CA LEU A 31 13.96 -20.09 -7.44
C LEU A 31 13.96 -19.70 -8.93
N GLU A 32 12.77 -19.51 -9.49
CA GLU A 32 12.61 -18.92 -10.81
C GLU A 32 13.00 -17.44 -10.76
N LEU A 33 13.85 -17.02 -11.70
CA LEU A 33 14.23 -15.62 -11.86
C LEU A 33 13.67 -15.10 -13.18
N THR A 34 12.88 -14.03 -13.10
CA THR A 34 12.44 -13.32 -14.30
C THR A 34 13.66 -12.65 -14.98
N PRO A 35 13.59 -12.36 -16.30
CA PRO A 35 14.68 -11.66 -16.99
C PRO A 35 15.03 -10.31 -16.33
N SER A 36 14.05 -9.62 -15.75
CA SER A 36 14.24 -8.36 -15.02
C SER A 36 15.09 -8.57 -13.77
N ILE A 37 14.73 -9.55 -12.93
CA ILE A 37 15.47 -9.84 -11.69
C ILE A 37 16.89 -10.31 -12.02
N LEU A 38 17.04 -11.17 -13.04
CA LEU A 38 18.35 -11.64 -13.46
C LEU A 38 19.27 -10.49 -13.91
N ALA A 39 18.74 -9.54 -14.68
CA ALA A 39 19.48 -8.35 -15.12
C ALA A 39 19.88 -7.46 -13.93
N GLN A 40 18.97 -7.25 -12.97
CA GLN A 40 19.24 -6.48 -11.75
C GLN A 40 20.33 -7.15 -10.89
N LEU A 41 20.22 -8.46 -10.66
CA LEU A 41 21.23 -9.24 -9.94
C LEU A 41 22.60 -9.21 -10.62
N ALA A 42 22.66 -9.26 -11.95
CA ALA A 42 23.92 -9.18 -12.68
C ALA A 42 24.55 -7.78 -12.60
N SER A 43 23.74 -6.73 -12.42
CA SER A 43 24.19 -5.35 -12.34
C SER A 43 24.58 -4.90 -10.93
N THR A 44 24.09 -5.59 -9.91
CA THR A 44 24.34 -5.24 -8.51
C THR A 44 25.37 -6.17 -7.89
N HIS A 45 26.31 -5.62 -7.13
CA HIS A 45 27.23 -6.41 -6.31
C HIS A 45 26.75 -6.50 -4.86
N ASP A 46 25.52 -6.10 -4.60
CA ASP A 46 24.90 -6.12 -3.27
C ASP A 46 24.32 -7.50 -2.98
N GLU A 47 24.85 -8.15 -1.93
CA GLU A 47 24.37 -9.45 -1.45
C GLU A 47 22.96 -9.38 -0.85
N THR A 48 22.44 -8.17 -0.57
CA THR A 48 21.09 -7.92 -0.04
C THR A 48 20.07 -7.53 -1.10
N ALA A 49 20.42 -7.66 -2.38
CA ALA A 49 19.59 -7.27 -3.51
C ALA A 49 18.18 -7.90 -3.52
N LEU A 50 18.04 -9.13 -3.04
CA LEU A 50 16.75 -9.82 -2.96
C LEU A 50 16.41 -10.14 -1.51
N VAL A 51 15.23 -9.70 -1.07
CA VAL A 51 14.79 -9.89 0.32
C VAL A 51 13.42 -10.55 0.33
N VAL A 52 13.27 -11.60 1.15
CA VAL A 52 11.96 -12.19 1.43
C VAL A 52 11.36 -11.46 2.64
N ARG A 53 10.13 -10.96 2.50
CA ARG A 53 9.40 -10.22 3.55
C ARG A 53 8.03 -10.81 3.82
N GLY A 54 7.52 -10.52 5.02
CA GLY A 54 6.23 -10.99 5.53
C GLY A 54 6.36 -11.81 6.80
N ARG A 55 5.23 -12.02 7.47
CA ARG A 55 5.14 -12.83 8.68
C ARG A 55 5.30 -14.31 8.34
N GLU A 56 5.60 -15.11 9.37
CA GLU A 56 5.65 -16.58 9.25
C GLU A 56 4.32 -17.19 8.74
N THR A 57 3.20 -16.52 8.99
CA THR A 57 1.87 -16.94 8.53
C THR A 57 1.49 -16.44 7.15
N ASP A 58 2.24 -15.49 6.59
CA ASP A 58 1.94 -14.92 5.27
C ASP A 58 2.47 -15.82 4.14
N THR A 59 1.94 -15.65 2.93
CA THR A 59 2.60 -16.23 1.75
C THR A 59 3.90 -15.46 1.51
N ALA A 60 5.05 -16.15 1.44
CA ALA A 60 6.34 -15.50 1.23
C ALA A 60 6.33 -14.56 0.01
N THR A 61 6.85 -13.35 0.20
CA THR A 61 6.94 -12.33 -0.86
C THR A 61 8.39 -11.92 -1.03
N LEU A 62 8.91 -12.06 -2.25
CA LEU A 62 10.23 -11.60 -2.64
C LEU A 62 10.15 -10.14 -3.09
N ILE A 63 11.02 -9.29 -2.57
CA ILE A 63 11.20 -7.92 -3.01
C ILE A 63 12.49 -7.82 -3.82
N ASP A 64 12.41 -7.22 -5.00
CA ASP A 64 13.57 -6.95 -5.86
C ASP A 64 14.26 -5.61 -5.55
N PRO A 65 15.48 -5.35 -6.08
CA PRO A 65 16.17 -4.07 -5.89
C PRO A 65 15.41 -2.84 -6.39
N ALA A 66 14.42 -3.04 -7.25
CA ALA A 66 13.57 -1.99 -7.79
C ALA A 66 12.29 -1.80 -6.96
N ASP A 67 12.24 -2.32 -5.73
CA ASP A 67 11.11 -2.22 -4.80
C ASP A 67 9.85 -2.96 -5.30
N THR A 68 9.99 -3.89 -6.25
CA THR A 68 8.86 -4.66 -6.80
C THR A 68 8.63 -5.93 -5.99
N ALA A 69 7.37 -6.15 -5.60
CA ALA A 69 6.96 -7.33 -4.87
C ALA A 69 6.51 -8.49 -5.77
N TYR A 70 6.98 -9.69 -5.46
CA TYR A 70 6.62 -10.94 -6.12
C TYR A 70 6.16 -11.96 -5.08
N GLN A 71 4.94 -12.46 -5.23
CA GLN A 71 4.45 -13.57 -4.43
C GLN A 71 5.17 -14.85 -4.87
N MET A 72 5.70 -15.60 -3.90
CA MET A 72 6.36 -16.88 -4.12
C MET A 72 5.35 -18.00 -4.01
N THR A 73 5.28 -18.86 -5.03
CA THR A 73 4.44 -20.07 -5.02
C THR A 73 5.29 -21.30 -5.28
N THR A 74 4.96 -22.41 -4.64
CA THR A 74 5.69 -23.66 -4.84
C THR A 74 5.05 -24.47 -5.95
N ALA A 75 5.82 -24.78 -6.99
CA ALA A 75 5.46 -25.74 -8.02
C ALA A 75 6.18 -27.06 -7.77
N HIS A 76 5.40 -28.14 -7.72
CA HIS A 76 5.94 -29.49 -7.60
C HIS A 76 6.08 -30.12 -8.98
N THR A 77 7.18 -30.85 -9.16
CA THR A 77 7.41 -31.64 -10.37
C THR A 77 7.48 -33.12 -10.01
N SER A 78 7.00 -33.99 -10.90
CA SER A 78 7.11 -35.44 -10.76
C SER A 78 8.51 -35.97 -11.10
N ASN A 79 9.37 -35.11 -11.64
CA ASN A 79 10.75 -35.44 -12.00
C ASN A 79 11.69 -35.13 -10.83
N ASN A 80 12.72 -35.96 -10.66
CA ASN A 80 13.81 -35.66 -9.74
C ASN A 80 14.87 -34.81 -10.45
N LEU A 81 15.06 -33.59 -9.99
CA LEU A 81 16.14 -32.70 -10.41
C LEU A 81 17.34 -32.92 -9.50
N TYR A 82 18.53 -33.13 -10.09
CA TYR A 82 19.76 -33.34 -9.33
C TYR A 82 20.66 -32.12 -9.46
N LEU A 83 20.94 -31.46 -8.35
CA LEU A 83 21.92 -30.38 -8.28
C LEU A 83 23.31 -30.99 -8.09
N LEU A 84 24.15 -30.87 -9.12
CA LEU A 84 25.50 -31.41 -9.12
C LEU A 84 26.52 -30.27 -9.02
N ALA A 85 27.47 -30.36 -8.10
CA ALA A 85 28.63 -29.50 -8.07
C ALA A 85 29.82 -30.18 -8.75
N ARG A 86 30.53 -29.44 -9.59
CA ARG A 86 31.78 -29.90 -10.19
C ARG A 86 32.93 -29.63 -9.22
N GLU A 87 33.54 -30.69 -8.72
CA GLU A 87 34.79 -30.65 -7.96
C GLU A 87 35.95 -31.18 -8.82
N PRO A 88 37.22 -30.89 -8.49
CA PRO A 88 38.35 -31.43 -9.24
C PRO A 88 38.27 -32.96 -9.35
N GLY A 89 38.11 -33.47 -10.57
CA GLY A 89 38.07 -34.91 -10.87
C GLY A 89 36.74 -35.63 -10.56
N ARG A 90 35.70 -34.97 -10.04
CA ARG A 90 34.41 -35.63 -9.73
C ARG A 90 33.20 -34.71 -9.79
N LEU A 91 32.02 -35.30 -9.98
CA LEU A 91 30.74 -34.64 -9.76
C LEU A 91 30.19 -35.08 -8.41
N VAL A 92 29.80 -34.11 -7.59
CA VAL A 92 29.22 -34.37 -6.26
C VAL A 92 27.76 -33.96 -6.29
N LEU A 93 26.88 -34.89 -5.92
CA LEU A 93 25.46 -34.62 -5.74
C LEU A 93 25.27 -33.76 -4.48
N ARG A 94 24.78 -32.52 -4.66
CA ARG A 94 24.50 -31.57 -3.59
C ARG A 94 23.07 -31.69 -3.07
N ALA A 95 22.11 -31.85 -3.97
CA ALA A 95 20.71 -31.98 -3.61
C ALA A 95 19.91 -32.74 -4.67
N MET A 96 18.87 -33.44 -4.22
CA MET A 96 17.78 -33.92 -5.08
C MET A 96 16.56 -33.05 -4.79
N LEU A 97 16.05 -32.39 -5.83
CA LEU A 97 15.00 -31.38 -5.74
C LEU A 97 13.82 -31.83 -6.60
N ASN A 98 12.62 -31.59 -6.13
CA ASN A 98 11.37 -31.86 -6.87
C ASN A 98 10.40 -30.67 -6.80
N GLN A 99 10.89 -29.53 -6.30
CA GLN A 99 10.13 -28.31 -6.07
C GLN A 99 10.91 -27.10 -6.59
N THR A 100 10.16 -26.16 -7.16
CA THR A 100 10.65 -24.85 -7.59
C THR A 100 9.76 -23.78 -6.97
N PHE A 101 10.36 -22.65 -6.56
CA PHE A 101 9.62 -21.45 -6.23
C PHE A 101 9.42 -20.62 -7.51
N GLU A 102 8.17 -20.41 -7.89
CA GLU A 102 7.76 -19.57 -9.01
C GLU A 102 7.38 -18.18 -8.48
N LEU A 103 7.69 -17.15 -9.28
CA LEU A 103 7.48 -15.75 -8.91
C LEU A 103 6.34 -15.13 -9.71
N GLN A 104 5.33 -14.63 -9.01
CA GLN A 104 4.25 -13.85 -9.62
C GLN A 104 4.27 -12.42 -9.09
N LYS A 105 4.44 -11.42 -9.97
CA LYS A 105 4.35 -10.01 -9.58
C LYS A 105 3.04 -9.74 -8.86
N THR A 106 3.11 -9.09 -7.71
CA THR A 106 1.96 -8.82 -6.84
C THR A 106 1.97 -7.38 -6.32
N ARG A 107 0.83 -6.92 -5.80
CA ARG A 107 0.69 -5.64 -5.10
C ARG A 107 0.17 -5.95 -3.70
N PRO A 108 1.03 -6.01 -2.68
CA PRO A 108 0.61 -6.32 -1.32
C PRO A 108 -0.25 -5.19 -0.73
N GLN A 109 -1.08 -5.49 0.27
CA GLN A 109 -1.89 -4.47 0.97
C GLN A 109 -1.06 -3.68 1.99
N VAL A 110 -0.06 -2.95 1.50
CA VAL A 110 0.96 -2.29 2.32
C VAL A 110 0.35 -1.33 3.34
N ARG A 111 -0.59 -0.47 2.92
CA ARG A 111 -1.25 0.48 3.83
C ARG A 111 -1.94 -0.22 4.99
N ALA A 112 -2.75 -1.23 4.70
CA ALA A 112 -3.49 -1.97 5.72
C ALA A 112 -2.52 -2.64 6.70
N ARG A 113 -1.44 -3.25 6.19
CA ARG A 113 -0.44 -3.93 7.04
C ARG A 113 0.40 -2.96 7.86
N VAL A 114 0.77 -1.79 7.32
CA VAL A 114 1.47 -0.75 8.09
C VAL A 114 0.58 -0.24 9.23
N LEU A 115 -0.69 0.06 8.95
CA LEU A 115 -1.63 0.48 10.00
C LEU A 115 -1.83 -0.60 11.07
N GLU A 116 -1.92 -1.87 10.67
CA GLU A 116 -2.01 -3.00 11.58
C GLU A 116 -0.78 -3.12 12.49
N VAL A 117 0.43 -2.99 11.93
CA VAL A 117 1.69 -3.06 12.69
C VAL A 117 1.84 -1.87 13.62
N LEU A 118 1.48 -0.66 13.19
CA LEU A 118 1.51 0.53 14.05
C LEU A 118 0.45 0.46 15.16
N ALA A 119 -0.66 -0.25 14.94
CA ALA A 119 -1.67 -0.49 15.96
C ALA A 119 -1.24 -1.51 17.04
N TRP A 120 -0.10 -2.19 16.87
CA TRP A 120 0.50 -3.02 17.93
C TRP A 120 1.10 -2.22 19.07
N ASP A 121 1.30 -0.91 18.89
CA ASP A 121 1.69 -0.03 19.98
C ASP A 121 0.68 -0.19 21.13
N THR A 122 1.10 -0.88 22.18
CA THR A 122 0.34 -1.09 23.42
C THR A 122 0.05 0.24 24.13
N GLY A 123 0.77 1.31 23.79
CA GLY A 123 0.52 2.69 24.20
C GLY A 123 -0.59 3.38 23.40
N GLY A 124 -1.04 2.80 22.29
CA GLY A 124 -2.03 3.40 21.39
C GLY A 124 -1.50 4.60 20.59
N ALA A 125 -2.37 5.15 19.74
CA ALA A 125 -2.06 6.34 18.97
C ALA A 125 -1.71 7.52 19.88
N PHE A 126 -0.79 8.37 19.40
CA PHE A 126 -0.37 9.59 20.09
C PHE A 126 -1.54 10.58 20.19
N ARG A 127 -1.84 11.03 21.41
CA ARG A 127 -2.98 11.91 21.74
C ARG A 127 -2.59 13.26 22.33
N GLY A 128 -1.30 13.58 22.30
CA GLY A 128 -0.71 14.71 23.01
C GLY A 128 0.32 14.26 24.03
N ALA A 129 1.34 15.10 24.27
CA ALA A 129 2.46 14.79 25.16
C ALA A 129 2.02 14.55 26.62
N GLU A 130 0.90 15.13 27.03
CA GLU A 130 0.30 14.99 28.36
C GLU A 130 -0.34 13.62 28.62
N PHE A 131 -0.67 12.87 27.56
CA PHE A 131 -1.25 11.53 27.64
C PHE A 131 -0.21 10.41 27.51
N GLU A 132 1.06 10.79 27.37
CA GLU A 132 2.15 9.84 27.18
C GLU A 132 2.42 9.09 28.49
N ARG A 133 2.32 7.76 28.43
CA ARG A 133 2.72 6.87 29.53
C ARG A 133 4.24 6.69 29.50
N ALA A 134 4.81 6.29 30.63
CA ALA A 134 6.21 5.91 30.70
C ALA A 134 6.54 4.85 29.65
N ASP A 135 7.60 5.07 28.87
CA ASP A 135 7.96 4.29 27.67
C ASP A 135 8.18 2.78 27.90
N ALA A 136 8.31 2.33 29.16
CA ALA A 136 8.66 0.96 29.53
C ALA A 136 7.61 -0.11 29.16
N GLU A 137 6.37 0.27 28.84
CA GLU A 137 5.29 -0.68 28.49
C GLU A 137 4.98 -0.75 26.98
N ARG A 138 5.75 -0.03 26.15
CA ARG A 138 5.48 0.08 24.71
C ARG A 138 6.24 -0.98 23.92
N THR A 139 5.56 -1.60 22.98
CA THR A 139 6.23 -2.39 21.93
C THR A 139 6.76 -1.41 20.87
N PRO A 140 8.07 -1.19 20.76
CA PRO A 140 8.62 -0.23 19.82
C PRO A 140 8.41 -0.72 18.38
N VAL A 141 7.81 0.11 17.54
CA VAL A 141 7.68 -0.17 16.11
C VAL A 141 8.80 0.55 15.37
N THR A 142 9.90 -0.14 15.10
CA THR A 142 11.03 0.40 14.34
C THR A 142 10.90 0.09 12.84
N ASP A 143 11.83 0.58 12.02
CA ASP A 143 11.90 0.21 10.60
C ASP A 143 12.10 -1.30 10.43
N GLU A 144 12.92 -1.92 11.27
CA GLU A 144 13.18 -3.37 11.22
C GLU A 144 11.89 -4.16 11.50
N VAL A 145 11.06 -3.70 12.44
CA VAL A 145 9.74 -4.30 12.71
C VAL A 145 8.84 -4.17 11.49
N LEU A 146 8.77 -3.00 10.86
CA LEU A 146 7.98 -2.82 9.64
C LEU A 146 8.47 -3.70 8.50
N GLN A 147 9.79 -3.75 8.28
CA GLN A 147 10.41 -4.57 7.23
C GLN A 147 10.14 -6.07 7.44
N ALA A 148 10.13 -6.56 8.69
CA ALA A 148 9.84 -7.95 8.99
C ALA A 148 8.37 -8.32 8.76
N HIS A 149 7.42 -7.40 8.95
CA HIS A 149 5.99 -7.71 8.97
C HIS A 149 5.19 -7.21 7.75
N VAL A 150 5.75 -6.28 6.98
CA VAL A 150 5.12 -5.68 5.80
C VAL A 150 5.76 -6.26 4.54
N GLN A 151 4.93 -6.80 3.65
CA GLN A 151 5.36 -7.47 2.41
C GLN A 151 5.72 -6.50 1.29
N ALA A 152 6.40 -5.40 1.59
CA ALA A 152 6.76 -4.39 0.60
C ALA A 152 8.19 -3.95 0.80
N GLY A 153 8.75 -3.34 -0.24
CA GLY A 153 10.05 -2.72 -0.14
C GLY A 153 10.04 -1.40 0.65
N ASP A 154 11.22 -0.85 0.91
CA ASP A 154 11.39 0.25 1.85
C ASP A 154 10.81 1.56 1.32
N ALA A 155 10.90 1.79 0.00
CA ALA A 155 10.36 3.01 -0.58
C ALA A 155 8.83 3.02 -0.51
N GLU A 156 8.19 1.87 -0.75
CA GLU A 156 6.75 1.73 -0.64
C GLU A 156 6.25 1.89 0.81
N VAL A 157 6.93 1.30 1.80
CA VAL A 157 6.60 1.49 3.23
C VAL A 157 6.73 2.96 3.63
N ARG A 158 7.82 3.63 3.26
CA ARG A 158 8.02 5.07 3.52
C ARG A 158 6.95 5.94 2.87
N ARG A 159 6.53 5.62 1.64
CA ARG A 159 5.45 6.32 0.95
C ARG A 159 4.13 6.21 1.71
N VAL A 160 3.81 5.03 2.24
CA VAL A 160 2.61 4.83 3.07
C VAL A 160 2.70 5.64 4.36
N LEU A 161 3.84 5.60 5.05
CA LEU A 161 4.05 6.35 6.30
C LEU A 161 3.90 7.86 6.10
N ALA A 162 4.37 8.39 4.96
CA ALA A 162 4.19 9.79 4.59
C ALA A 162 2.72 10.15 4.25
N ASP A 163 1.89 9.18 3.86
CA ASP A 163 0.47 9.38 3.53
C ASP A 163 -0.47 9.12 4.73
N ILE A 164 0.02 8.67 5.87
CA ILE A 164 -0.79 8.52 7.10
C ILE A 164 -0.34 9.54 8.13
N PRO A 165 -1.20 9.94 9.09
CA PRO A 165 -0.78 10.81 10.18
C PRO A 165 0.10 9.99 11.14
N ALA A 166 1.35 9.76 10.76
CA ALA A 166 2.34 9.05 11.55
C ALA A 166 3.64 9.86 11.62
N PHE A 167 4.37 9.72 12.71
CA PHE A 167 5.66 10.36 12.91
C PHE A 167 6.66 9.37 13.49
N ARG A 168 7.93 9.71 13.37
CA ARG A 168 9.03 9.00 14.01
C ARG A 168 9.40 9.75 15.29
N GLY A 169 9.13 9.15 16.42
CA GLY A 169 9.39 9.74 17.74
C GLY A 169 10.80 9.44 18.27
N PRO A 170 11.04 9.79 19.54
CA PRO A 170 12.24 9.41 20.26
C PRO A 170 12.49 7.89 20.20
N ALA A 171 13.76 7.48 20.26
CA ALA A 171 14.19 6.08 20.11
C ALA A 171 13.90 5.44 18.73
N ASN A 172 13.72 6.24 17.68
CA ASN A 172 13.60 5.78 16.29
C ASN A 172 12.36 4.89 16.04
N CYS A 173 11.27 5.14 16.80
CA CYS A 173 10.04 4.37 16.73
C CYS A 173 8.94 5.14 15.99
N TRP A 174 8.19 4.44 15.14
CA TRP A 174 7.03 4.96 14.45
C TRP A 174 5.78 4.93 15.31
N ARG A 175 4.99 5.99 15.24
CA ARG A 175 3.70 6.08 15.93
C ARG A 175 2.65 6.74 15.07
N LEU A 176 1.42 6.26 15.20
CA LEU A 176 0.24 6.91 14.63
C LEU A 176 -0.18 8.07 15.53
N ILE A 177 -0.62 9.16 14.92
CA ILE A 177 -1.30 10.26 15.57
C ILE A 177 -2.79 9.93 15.61
N ASP A 178 -3.41 10.10 16.77
CA ASP A 178 -4.86 9.89 16.94
C ASP A 178 -5.62 10.84 16.01
N PRO A 179 -6.65 10.37 15.27
CA PRO A 179 -7.35 11.20 14.30
C PRO A 179 -7.99 12.47 14.89
N ALA A 180 -8.54 12.39 16.11
CA ALA A 180 -9.16 13.55 16.74
C ALA A 180 -8.09 14.60 17.10
N TYR A 181 -7.01 14.14 17.73
CA TYR A 181 -5.89 15.00 18.08
C TYR A 181 -5.22 15.62 16.84
N CYS A 182 -5.08 14.87 15.75
CA CYS A 182 -4.54 15.37 14.48
C CYS A 182 -5.34 16.56 13.93
N VAL A 183 -6.67 16.48 13.97
CA VAL A 183 -7.57 17.55 13.53
C VAL A 183 -7.54 18.74 14.48
N ASP A 184 -7.53 18.49 15.79
CA ASP A 184 -7.49 19.55 16.81
C ASP A 184 -6.17 20.31 16.76
N LEU A 185 -5.03 19.62 16.63
CA LEU A 185 -3.72 20.25 16.44
C LEU A 185 -3.71 21.10 15.17
N LEU A 186 -4.23 20.60 14.04
CA LEU A 186 -4.33 21.41 12.82
C LEU A 186 -5.17 22.68 13.02
N ARG A 187 -6.28 22.58 13.75
CA ARG A 187 -7.14 23.76 14.05
C ARG A 187 -6.39 24.79 14.89
N VAL A 188 -5.67 24.35 15.93
CA VAL A 188 -4.85 25.25 16.75
C VAL A 188 -3.77 25.91 15.91
N VAL A 189 -3.03 25.13 15.10
CA VAL A 189 -1.99 25.65 14.20
C VAL A 189 -2.53 26.74 13.27
N LEU A 190 -3.68 26.51 12.62
CA LEU A 190 -4.27 27.49 11.72
C LEU A 190 -4.81 28.73 12.45
N ALA A 191 -5.31 28.57 13.68
CA ALA A 191 -5.72 29.69 14.51
C ALA A 191 -4.51 30.56 14.91
N THR A 192 -3.43 29.92 15.39
CA THR A 192 -2.17 30.58 15.74
C THR A 192 -1.54 31.30 14.54
N GLN A 193 -1.61 30.70 13.34
CA GLN A 193 -1.13 31.35 12.13
C GLN A 193 -1.81 32.70 11.87
N VAL A 194 -3.13 32.75 12.06
CA VAL A 194 -3.93 33.97 11.88
C VAL A 194 -3.64 34.98 12.97
N GLU A 195 -3.58 34.53 14.23
CA GLU A 195 -3.32 35.39 15.39
C GLU A 195 -1.94 36.06 15.33
N LEU A 196 -0.91 35.31 14.94
CA LEU A 196 0.47 35.79 14.84
C LEU A 196 0.83 36.33 13.45
N GLU A 197 -0.15 36.42 12.54
CA GLU A 197 -0.01 36.90 11.17
C GLU A 197 1.15 36.23 10.40
N TRP A 198 1.33 34.91 10.61
CA TRP A 198 2.42 34.18 9.98
C TRP A 198 2.17 34.00 8.48
N PRO A 199 3.10 34.46 7.61
CA PRO A 199 2.93 34.36 6.17
C PRO A 199 3.02 32.90 5.68
N GLN A 200 3.76 32.06 6.40
CA GLN A 200 3.97 30.65 6.10
C GLN A 200 4.11 29.86 7.40
N LEU A 201 3.74 28.57 7.38
CA LEU A 201 3.87 27.70 8.53
C LEU A 201 5.24 27.02 8.56
N SER A 202 5.86 26.96 9.74
CA SER A 202 7.06 26.16 9.99
C SER A 202 6.83 25.32 11.24
N ALA A 203 7.19 24.04 11.18
CA ALA A 203 7.03 23.16 12.33
C ALA A 203 7.83 23.63 13.56
N HIS A 204 9.02 24.19 13.35
CA HIS A 204 9.84 24.72 14.44
C HIS A 204 9.22 25.96 15.09
N GLN A 205 8.58 26.84 14.30
CA GLN A 205 7.89 28.02 14.84
C GLN A 205 6.65 27.61 15.63
N ILE A 206 5.87 26.66 15.11
CA ILE A 206 4.71 26.10 15.80
C ILE A 206 5.13 25.38 17.08
N HIS A 207 6.19 24.56 17.04
CA HIS A 207 6.74 23.92 18.23
C HIS A 207 7.12 24.95 19.31
N ALA A 208 7.80 26.04 18.92
CA ALA A 208 8.20 27.09 19.86
C ALA A 208 7.01 27.80 20.53
N GLU A 209 5.89 27.93 19.81
CA GLU A 209 4.68 28.62 20.29
C GLU A 209 3.75 27.68 21.09
N LEU A 210 3.50 26.47 20.57
CA LEU A 210 2.53 25.53 21.14
C LEU A 210 3.17 24.52 22.10
N ASN A 211 4.50 24.45 22.14
CA ASN A 211 5.27 23.44 22.88
C ASN A 211 4.91 21.99 22.51
N GLU A 212 4.45 21.78 21.27
CA GLU A 212 4.12 20.47 20.72
C GLU A 212 5.33 19.81 20.07
N PRO A 213 5.56 18.49 20.17
CA PRO A 213 6.74 17.84 19.60
C PRO A 213 6.90 18.17 18.10
N VAL A 214 8.09 18.60 17.71
CA VAL A 214 8.34 19.09 16.34
C VAL A 214 8.02 18.03 15.30
N GLU A 215 8.30 16.76 15.59
CA GLU A 215 8.05 15.63 14.69
C GLU A 215 6.55 15.38 14.47
N VAL A 216 5.72 15.62 15.50
CA VAL A 216 4.26 15.52 15.42
C VAL A 216 3.71 16.65 14.56
N VAL A 217 4.20 17.87 14.79
CA VAL A 217 3.81 19.05 14.00
C VAL A 217 4.20 18.86 12.53
N GLU A 218 5.44 18.43 12.25
CA GLU A 218 5.92 18.14 10.90
C GLU A 218 5.03 17.11 10.20
N ALA A 219 4.67 16.01 10.88
CA ALA A 219 3.80 14.99 10.33
C ALA A 219 2.40 15.52 9.98
N VAL A 220 1.80 16.35 10.84
CA VAL A 220 0.49 16.98 10.55
C VAL A 220 0.58 17.94 9.37
N LEU A 221 1.59 18.81 9.35
CA LEU A 221 1.78 19.77 8.25
C LEU A 221 2.08 19.06 6.92
N ALA A 222 2.91 18.02 6.92
CA ALA A 222 3.23 17.24 5.73
C ALA A 222 2.01 16.46 5.22
N LYS A 223 1.17 15.92 6.12
CA LYS A 223 -0.06 15.21 5.76
C LYS A 223 -1.04 16.12 5.02
N PHE A 224 -1.22 17.36 5.49
CA PHE A 224 -2.24 18.27 4.98
C PHE A 224 -1.71 19.34 4.04
N GLY A 225 -0.41 19.49 3.88
CA GLY A 225 0.20 20.56 3.12
C GLY A 225 1.23 20.11 2.11
N THR A 226 1.83 21.11 1.46
CA THR A 226 3.00 20.93 0.60
C THR A 226 4.16 21.70 1.21
N GLU A 227 5.29 21.01 1.38
CA GLU A 227 6.52 21.62 1.88
C GLU A 227 7.26 22.32 0.73
N ALA A 228 7.73 23.54 0.99
CA ALA A 228 8.66 24.27 0.15
C ALA A 228 9.67 25.01 1.03
N ARG A 229 10.94 24.59 0.99
CA ARG A 229 12.06 25.21 1.73
C ARG A 229 11.82 25.27 3.25
N GLY A 230 11.31 24.18 3.86
CA GLY A 230 11.02 24.12 5.29
C GLY A 230 9.75 24.86 5.74
N HIS A 231 8.96 25.35 4.78
CA HIS A 231 7.68 25.99 5.03
C HIS A 231 6.53 25.20 4.41
N TYR A 232 5.36 25.23 5.05
CA TYR A 232 4.20 24.47 4.64
C TYR A 232 3.04 25.38 4.22
N THR A 233 2.40 24.98 3.13
CA THR A 233 1.11 25.54 2.68
C THR A 233 0.06 24.45 2.79
N ILE A 234 -0.97 24.67 3.61
CA ILE A 234 -2.04 23.69 3.84
C ILE A 234 -2.99 23.65 2.64
N ASP A 235 -3.34 22.44 2.22
CA ASP A 235 -4.28 22.14 1.15
C ASP A 235 -5.64 21.74 1.74
N GLY A 236 -6.62 22.64 1.61
CA GLY A 236 -7.99 22.41 2.10
C GLY A 236 -8.65 21.17 1.49
N THR A 237 -8.25 20.73 0.29
CA THR A 237 -8.79 19.52 -0.33
C THR A 237 -8.30 18.27 0.40
N ARG A 238 -7.03 18.23 0.83
CA ARG A 238 -6.48 17.12 1.62
C ARG A 238 -7.13 17.04 2.99
N VAL A 239 -7.32 18.20 3.63
CA VAL A 239 -8.04 18.30 4.91
C VAL A 239 -9.47 17.80 4.76
N ALA A 240 -10.20 18.28 3.75
CA ALA A 240 -11.57 17.85 3.47
C ALA A 240 -11.68 16.35 3.18
N LYS A 241 -10.73 15.77 2.42
CA LYS A 241 -10.69 14.32 2.15
C LYS A 241 -10.48 13.52 3.43
N TYR A 242 -9.55 13.95 4.28
CA TYR A 242 -9.30 13.28 5.56
C TYR A 242 -10.51 13.37 6.50
N LEU A 243 -11.13 14.54 6.64
CA LEU A 243 -12.34 14.70 7.44
C LEU A 243 -13.53 13.90 6.88
N ALA A 244 -13.67 13.83 5.56
CA ALA A 244 -14.67 13.00 4.90
C ALA A 244 -14.50 11.51 5.26
N GLU A 245 -13.27 10.99 5.24
CA GLU A 245 -12.96 9.64 5.72
C GLU A 245 -13.40 9.44 7.18
N GLN A 246 -13.08 10.39 8.06
CA GLN A 246 -13.45 10.31 9.48
C GLN A 246 -14.97 10.36 9.70
N ILE A 247 -15.71 11.22 9.00
CA ILE A 247 -17.17 11.32 9.10
C ILE A 247 -17.81 9.99 8.67
N PHE A 248 -17.39 9.43 7.54
CA PHE A 248 -17.91 8.14 7.09
C PHE A 248 -17.57 7.00 8.05
N ALA A 249 -16.36 6.97 8.60
CA ALA A 249 -15.95 5.96 9.56
C ALA A 249 -16.71 6.06 10.89
N ALA A 250 -16.91 7.27 11.42
CA ALA A 250 -17.63 7.53 12.67
C ALA A 250 -19.12 7.13 12.58
N GLU A 251 -19.69 7.17 11.38
CA GLU A 251 -21.10 6.89 11.11
C GLU A 251 -21.29 5.50 10.47
N GLU A 252 -20.40 4.57 10.80
CA GLU A 252 -20.46 3.15 10.45
C GLU A 252 -20.64 2.90 8.93
N MET A 253 -20.01 3.73 8.10
CA MET A 253 -20.08 3.64 6.64
C MET A 253 -21.50 3.72 6.06
N ARG A 254 -22.44 4.37 6.76
CA ARG A 254 -23.81 4.57 6.25
C ARG A 254 -23.83 5.47 5.02
N ALA A 255 -24.86 5.31 4.18
CA ALA A 255 -25.12 6.23 3.08
C ALA A 255 -25.65 7.59 3.56
N TRP A 256 -25.32 8.65 2.82
CA TRP A 256 -25.68 10.03 3.17
C TRP A 256 -26.35 10.76 2.00
N PRO A 257 -27.42 11.53 2.23
CA PRO A 257 -27.83 12.55 1.27
C PRO A 257 -26.67 13.53 1.01
N VAL A 258 -26.38 13.83 -0.25
CA VAL A 258 -25.23 14.69 -0.65
C VAL A 258 -25.21 16.02 0.11
N ALA A 259 -26.36 16.69 0.22
CA ALA A 259 -26.47 17.99 0.87
C ALA A 259 -26.22 17.92 2.40
N GLU A 260 -26.69 16.85 3.05
CA GLU A 260 -26.45 16.65 4.49
C GLU A 260 -24.97 16.36 4.78
N PHE A 261 -24.34 15.55 3.93
CA PHE A 261 -22.92 15.28 4.04
C PHE A 261 -22.08 16.53 3.78
N ALA A 262 -22.44 17.34 2.76
CA ALA A 262 -21.76 18.61 2.48
C ALA A 262 -21.83 19.55 3.69
N ALA A 263 -23.00 19.67 4.33
CA ALA A 263 -23.18 20.49 5.53
C ALA A 263 -22.35 19.97 6.71
N ALA A 264 -22.35 18.64 6.95
CA ALA A 264 -21.56 18.02 8.01
C ALA A 264 -20.05 18.19 7.81
N LEU A 265 -19.57 18.00 6.57
CA LEU A 265 -18.18 18.22 6.21
C LEU A 265 -17.79 19.68 6.42
N HIS A 266 -18.60 20.62 5.91
CA HIS A 266 -18.36 22.06 6.07
C HIS A 266 -18.31 22.48 7.55
N ALA A 267 -19.21 21.95 8.38
CA ALA A 267 -19.23 22.22 9.83
C ALA A 267 -17.98 21.68 10.55
N THR A 268 -17.34 20.64 10.02
CA THR A 268 -16.15 20.02 10.62
C THR A 268 -14.85 20.71 10.17
N MET A 269 -14.85 21.37 9.00
CA MET A 269 -13.70 22.07 8.45
C MET A 269 -13.21 23.21 9.37
N PRO A 270 -11.88 23.38 9.53
CA PRO A 270 -11.33 24.56 10.19
C PRO A 270 -11.84 25.86 9.55
N PRO A 271 -12.23 26.89 10.33
CA PRO A 271 -12.80 28.14 9.81
C PRO A 271 -11.97 28.79 8.69
N GLN A 272 -10.65 28.70 8.79
CA GLN A 272 -9.67 29.25 7.84
C GLN A 272 -9.74 28.59 6.46
N LEU A 273 -10.28 27.36 6.37
CA LEU A 273 -10.31 26.53 5.15
C LEU A 273 -11.72 26.32 4.59
N GLN A 274 -12.77 26.81 5.27
CA GLN A 274 -14.17 26.65 4.85
C GLN A 274 -14.45 27.21 3.46
N TYR A 275 -13.71 28.22 3.01
CA TYR A 275 -13.84 28.82 1.67
C TYR A 275 -13.25 27.95 0.54
N SER A 276 -12.37 27.02 0.87
CA SER A 276 -11.69 26.16 -0.12
C SER A 276 -12.59 25.04 -0.64
N THR A 277 -13.72 24.75 0.02
CA THR A 277 -14.62 23.65 -0.35
C THR A 277 -15.76 24.04 -1.28
N GLY A 278 -15.87 25.31 -1.69
CA GLY A 278 -16.96 25.79 -2.56
C GLY A 278 -18.30 25.97 -1.82
N ASP A 279 -19.40 25.92 -2.56
CA ASP A 279 -20.76 26.15 -2.05
C ASP A 279 -21.16 25.06 -1.05
N ALA A 280 -21.66 25.43 0.13
CA ALA A 280 -21.93 24.54 1.27
C ALA A 280 -22.95 23.43 1.00
N GLN A 281 -23.60 23.47 -0.18
CA GLN A 281 -24.59 22.49 -0.64
C GLN A 281 -23.99 21.42 -1.55
N SER A 282 -22.73 21.55 -1.96
CA SER A 282 -22.06 20.62 -2.87
C SER A 282 -20.77 20.10 -2.28
N VAL A 283 -20.50 18.81 -2.50
CA VAL A 283 -19.21 18.21 -2.14
C VAL A 283 -18.33 18.23 -3.39
N PRO A 284 -17.14 18.84 -3.34
CA PRO A 284 -16.23 18.79 -4.48
C PRO A 284 -15.93 17.35 -4.86
N ALA A 285 -16.06 17.01 -6.16
CA ALA A 285 -15.82 15.66 -6.64
C ALA A 285 -14.42 15.13 -6.24
N ALA A 286 -13.42 16.02 -6.19
CA ALA A 286 -12.06 15.69 -5.76
C ALA A 286 -11.97 15.12 -4.32
N VAL A 287 -12.89 15.49 -3.43
CA VAL A 287 -12.93 15.01 -2.04
C VAL A 287 -13.47 13.58 -1.96
N VAL A 288 -14.54 13.28 -2.70
CA VAL A 288 -15.27 12.00 -2.58
C VAL A 288 -14.90 10.96 -3.64
N ARG A 289 -14.19 11.33 -4.71
CA ARG A 289 -13.85 10.48 -5.87
C ARG A 289 -13.27 9.10 -5.51
N GLU A 290 -12.62 8.96 -4.35
CA GLU A 290 -11.99 7.72 -3.89
C GLU A 290 -12.59 7.17 -2.60
N LEU A 291 -13.60 7.85 -2.07
CA LEU A 291 -14.18 7.58 -0.75
C LEU A 291 -15.63 7.10 -0.82
N ALA A 292 -16.35 7.46 -1.87
CA ALA A 292 -17.76 7.14 -2.03
C ALA A 292 -18.16 7.13 -3.51
N TYR A 293 -19.29 6.51 -3.81
CA TYR A 293 -19.97 6.63 -5.10
C TYR A 293 -21.36 7.22 -4.92
N ALA A 294 -21.88 7.87 -5.96
CA ALA A 294 -23.24 8.40 -5.98
C ALA A 294 -24.22 7.29 -6.38
N ASP A 295 -25.22 7.03 -5.55
CA ASP A 295 -26.39 6.23 -5.89
C ASP A 295 -27.60 7.14 -6.12
N THR A 296 -28.16 7.04 -7.32
CA THR A 296 -29.36 7.77 -7.78
C THR A 296 -30.55 6.84 -8.01
N HIS A 297 -30.39 5.53 -7.83
CA HIS A 297 -31.40 4.54 -8.17
C HIS A 297 -32.31 4.17 -6.99
N THR A 298 -31.86 4.38 -5.76
CA THR A 298 -32.58 4.00 -4.55
C THR A 298 -33.75 4.94 -4.22
N ASP A 299 -33.65 6.23 -4.54
CA ASP A 299 -34.73 7.21 -4.33
C ASP A 299 -34.78 8.27 -5.45
N PRO A 300 -35.81 8.25 -6.33
CA PRO A 300 -35.95 9.20 -7.42
C PRO A 300 -36.04 10.65 -6.92
N GLY A 301 -34.94 11.40 -7.06
CA GLY A 301 -34.85 12.81 -6.65
C GLY A 301 -33.90 13.07 -5.48
N ARG A 302 -33.30 12.03 -4.88
CA ARG A 302 -32.26 12.17 -3.87
C ARG A 302 -31.02 11.35 -4.25
N THR A 303 -29.92 12.05 -4.50
CA THR A 303 -28.61 11.41 -4.67
C THR A 303 -28.02 11.10 -3.29
N LEU A 304 -27.72 9.82 -3.06
CA LEU A 304 -27.03 9.35 -1.87
C LEU A 304 -25.54 9.14 -2.19
N LEU A 305 -24.66 9.56 -1.28
CA LEU A 305 -23.26 9.17 -1.26
C LEU A 305 -23.14 7.89 -0.44
N VAL A 306 -22.70 6.81 -1.09
CA VAL A 306 -22.47 5.52 -0.44
C VAL A 306 -20.97 5.34 -0.22
N PRO A 307 -20.50 5.23 1.03
CA PRO A 307 -19.07 5.11 1.33
C PRO A 307 -18.46 3.82 0.81
N LEU A 308 -17.34 3.93 0.13
CA LEU A 308 -16.52 2.83 -0.34
C LEU A 308 -15.08 3.34 -0.50
N PHE A 309 -14.21 3.07 0.46
CA PHE A 309 -12.84 3.60 0.42
C PHE A 309 -11.96 2.78 -0.51
N ARG A 310 -11.35 3.43 -1.50
CA ARG A 310 -10.35 2.80 -2.40
C ARG A 310 -9.23 2.15 -1.60
N SER A 311 -8.77 2.79 -0.53
CA SER A 311 -7.69 2.32 0.35
C SER A 311 -8.01 1.02 1.10
N ALA A 312 -9.29 0.65 1.21
CA ALA A 312 -9.75 -0.58 1.85
C ALA A 312 -10.07 -1.69 0.82
N LEU A 313 -9.92 -1.43 -0.48
CA LEU A 313 -10.19 -2.40 -1.53
C LEU A 313 -8.98 -3.33 -1.77
N PRO A 314 -9.21 -4.62 -2.09
CA PRO A 314 -8.14 -5.57 -2.40
C PRO A 314 -7.20 -5.08 -3.50
N ASN A 315 -5.89 -5.32 -3.43
CA ASN A 315 -4.94 -4.85 -4.46
C ASN A 315 -4.83 -5.79 -5.69
N GLU A 316 -5.63 -6.85 -5.75
CA GLU A 316 -5.73 -7.74 -6.90
C GLU A 316 -6.97 -7.36 -7.75
N PRO A 317 -6.83 -7.16 -9.08
CA PRO A 317 -7.91 -6.64 -9.92
C PRO A 317 -9.22 -7.43 -9.88
N ARG A 318 -9.17 -8.76 -9.87
CA ARG A 318 -10.37 -9.61 -9.84
C ARG A 318 -11.11 -9.47 -8.53
N ALA A 319 -10.42 -9.61 -7.39
CA ALA A 319 -10.98 -9.47 -6.05
C ALA A 319 -11.51 -8.05 -5.80
N ARG A 320 -10.81 -7.03 -6.30
CA ARG A 320 -11.28 -5.64 -6.23
C ARG A 320 -12.58 -5.43 -6.99
N LEU A 321 -12.64 -5.89 -8.24
CA LEU A 321 -13.84 -5.80 -9.06
C LEU A 321 -15.01 -6.60 -8.47
N GLN A 322 -14.74 -7.75 -7.88
CA GLN A 322 -15.74 -8.51 -7.14
C GLN A 322 -16.34 -7.65 -6.02
N ARG A 323 -15.49 -7.07 -5.16
CA ARG A 323 -15.95 -6.23 -4.04
C ARG A 323 -16.72 -4.99 -4.50
N LEU A 324 -16.31 -4.39 -5.62
CA LEU A 324 -17.01 -3.27 -6.25
C LEU A 324 -18.41 -3.69 -6.73
N PHE A 325 -18.53 -4.82 -7.43
CA PHE A 325 -19.84 -5.31 -7.91
C PHE A 325 -20.76 -5.78 -6.79
N GLU A 326 -20.21 -6.26 -5.67
CA GLU A 326 -20.97 -6.55 -4.44
C GLU A 326 -21.50 -5.27 -3.80
N ALA A 327 -20.74 -4.17 -3.82
CA ALA A 327 -21.18 -2.87 -3.31
C ALA A 327 -22.28 -2.25 -4.19
N ARG A 328 -22.10 -2.30 -5.52
CA ARG A 328 -23.07 -1.78 -6.50
C ARG A 328 -23.12 -2.68 -7.72
N ALA A 329 -24.30 -3.20 -8.04
CA ALA A 329 -24.46 -4.18 -9.12
C ALA A 329 -24.14 -3.62 -10.52
N ARG A 330 -24.32 -2.31 -10.73
CA ARG A 330 -24.17 -1.61 -12.02
C ARG A 330 -23.28 -0.40 -11.85
N TRP A 331 -22.12 -0.40 -12.50
CA TRP A 331 -21.15 0.67 -12.40
C TRP A 331 -20.98 1.42 -13.71
N PRO A 332 -21.25 2.74 -13.74
CA PRO A 332 -20.78 3.61 -14.80
C PRO A 332 -19.26 3.56 -14.92
N ARG A 333 -18.75 3.68 -16.16
CA ARG A 333 -17.30 3.64 -16.43
C ARG A 333 -16.53 4.76 -15.70
N THR A 334 -17.14 5.92 -15.62
CA THR A 334 -16.63 7.14 -14.97
C THR A 334 -16.57 6.97 -13.44
N ASP A 335 -17.58 6.32 -12.86
CA ASP A 335 -17.68 6.09 -11.41
C ASP A 335 -16.73 4.99 -10.91
N VAL A 336 -16.51 3.93 -11.70
CA VAL A 336 -15.65 2.80 -11.28
C VAL A 336 -14.17 3.08 -11.48
N GLN A 337 -13.83 3.97 -12.44
CA GLN A 337 -12.45 4.27 -12.81
C GLN A 337 -11.57 4.59 -11.60
N PRO A 338 -11.99 5.52 -10.70
CA PRO A 338 -11.15 5.92 -9.60
C PRO A 338 -10.71 4.70 -8.79
N PHE A 339 -11.62 3.81 -8.42
CA PHE A 339 -11.30 2.65 -7.59
C PHE A 339 -10.29 1.65 -8.20
N LEU A 340 -9.90 1.80 -9.47
CA LEU A 340 -8.98 0.91 -10.18
C LEU A 340 -7.68 1.59 -10.63
N GLU A 341 -7.57 2.92 -10.54
CA GLU A 341 -6.43 3.69 -11.08
C GLU A 341 -5.07 3.32 -10.42
N ASP A 342 -5.08 3.02 -9.13
CA ASP A 342 -3.89 2.64 -8.36
C ASP A 342 -3.37 1.23 -8.70
N LEU A 343 -4.17 0.39 -9.35
CA LEU A 343 -3.75 -0.95 -9.77
C LEU A 343 -2.89 -0.95 -11.04
N VAL A 344 -2.96 0.13 -11.83
CA VAL A 344 -2.30 0.23 -13.12
C VAL A 344 -0.79 0.38 -12.92
N ASP A 345 -0.03 -0.39 -13.69
CA ASP A 345 1.44 -0.31 -13.75
C ASP A 345 1.90 0.86 -14.63
N VAL A 346 1.54 2.07 -14.21
CA VAL A 346 1.99 3.34 -14.78
C VAL A 346 2.52 4.23 -13.67
N ASP A 347 3.39 5.17 -14.03
CA ASP A 347 3.84 6.20 -13.10
C ASP A 347 2.64 7.01 -12.60
N GLN A 348 2.39 6.94 -11.29
CA GLN A 348 1.27 7.58 -10.64
C GLN A 348 1.41 9.11 -10.61
N GLN A 349 2.63 9.64 -10.64
CA GLN A 349 2.85 11.08 -10.75
C GLN A 349 2.47 11.59 -12.14
N LEU A 350 2.82 10.84 -13.19
CA LEU A 350 2.39 11.15 -14.56
C LEU A 350 0.88 11.04 -14.72
N LEU A 351 0.27 10.02 -14.10
CA LEU A 351 -1.18 9.86 -14.10
C LEU A 351 -1.87 11.03 -13.37
N ALA A 352 -1.36 11.45 -12.21
CA ALA A 352 -1.86 12.60 -11.47
C ALA A 352 -1.65 13.93 -12.22
N ALA A 353 -0.56 14.06 -12.97
CA ALA A 353 -0.28 15.21 -13.82
C ALA A 353 -1.10 15.24 -15.12
N GLY A 354 -1.90 14.20 -15.40
CA GLY A 354 -2.72 14.11 -16.59
C GLY A 354 -1.94 13.84 -17.88
N ASP A 355 -0.77 13.19 -17.79
CA ASP A 355 0.00 12.80 -18.98
C ASP A 355 -0.86 11.90 -19.89
N GLN A 356 -0.89 12.24 -21.18
CA GLN A 356 -1.79 11.58 -22.13
C GLN A 356 -1.47 10.10 -22.31
N HIS A 357 -0.19 9.72 -22.31
CA HIS A 357 0.22 8.33 -22.51
C HIS A 357 -0.09 7.50 -21.27
N ALA A 358 0.22 8.02 -20.07
CA ALA A 358 -0.11 7.37 -18.81
C ALA A 358 -1.63 7.18 -18.66
N CYS A 359 -2.42 8.23 -18.95
CA CYS A 359 -3.88 8.15 -18.91
C CYS A 359 -4.44 7.13 -19.91
N ALA A 360 -3.92 7.09 -21.14
CA ALA A 360 -4.35 6.13 -22.15
C ALA A 360 -3.99 4.69 -21.76
N ALA A 361 -2.78 4.46 -21.24
CA ALA A 361 -2.35 3.15 -20.76
C ALA A 361 -3.21 2.67 -19.57
N ALA A 362 -3.49 3.56 -18.61
CA ALA A 362 -4.37 3.28 -17.49
C ALA A 362 -5.79 2.95 -17.93
N SER A 363 -6.38 3.77 -18.81
CA SER A 363 -7.71 3.50 -19.34
C SER A 363 -7.77 2.13 -20.02
N LYS A 364 -6.78 1.79 -20.85
CA LYS A 364 -6.73 0.50 -21.55
C LYS A 364 -6.61 -0.69 -20.59
N ALA A 365 -5.81 -0.57 -19.53
CA ALA A 365 -5.67 -1.61 -18.51
C ALA A 365 -6.98 -1.83 -17.74
N ILE A 366 -7.61 -0.74 -17.30
CA ILE A 366 -8.90 -0.75 -16.60
C ILE A 366 -9.98 -1.37 -17.48
N ASP A 367 -10.08 -0.96 -18.75
CA ASP A 367 -11.05 -1.50 -19.70
C ASP A 367 -10.83 -2.99 -19.93
N ALA A 368 -9.57 -3.44 -20.03
CA ALA A 368 -9.25 -4.86 -20.14
C ALA A 368 -9.73 -5.67 -18.93
N TRP A 369 -9.54 -5.17 -17.71
CA TRP A 369 -10.05 -5.83 -16.50
C TRP A 369 -11.58 -5.83 -16.45
N LEU A 370 -12.22 -4.70 -16.74
CA LEU A 370 -13.67 -4.57 -16.76
C LEU A 370 -14.33 -5.49 -17.81
N LEU A 371 -13.70 -5.71 -18.96
CA LEU A 371 -14.17 -6.65 -19.98
C LEU A 371 -13.88 -8.12 -19.62
N LYS A 372 -12.77 -8.38 -18.93
CA LYS A 372 -12.37 -9.73 -18.47
C LYS A 372 -13.30 -10.23 -17.36
N PHE A 373 -13.60 -9.38 -16.39
CA PHE A 373 -14.33 -9.74 -15.17
C PHE A 373 -15.77 -9.20 -15.12
N GLY A 374 -16.15 -8.35 -16.08
CA GLY A 374 -17.48 -7.74 -16.15
C GLY A 374 -18.06 -7.76 -17.56
N ARG A 375 -19.31 -7.32 -17.67
CA ARG A 375 -20.04 -7.16 -18.92
C ARG A 375 -20.45 -5.70 -19.06
N GLY A 376 -19.88 -5.04 -20.06
CA GLY A 376 -20.30 -3.70 -20.47
C GLY A 376 -21.59 -3.74 -21.29
N VAL A 377 -22.53 -2.88 -20.93
CA VAL A 377 -23.74 -2.59 -21.69
C VAL A 377 -23.74 -1.10 -21.98
N ARG A 378 -23.82 -0.75 -23.26
CA ARG A 378 -23.92 0.65 -23.68
C ARG A 378 -25.35 1.11 -23.52
N CYS A 379 -25.55 2.14 -22.71
CA CYS A 379 -26.84 2.77 -22.48
C CYS A 379 -27.21 3.73 -23.62
N PRO A 380 -28.50 4.09 -23.79
CA PRO A 380 -28.96 4.98 -24.85
C PRO A 380 -28.36 6.39 -24.81
N ASP A 381 -27.94 6.84 -23.62
CA ASP A 381 -27.20 8.08 -23.38
C ASP A 381 -25.74 8.02 -23.86
N GLY A 382 -25.27 6.86 -24.32
CA GLY A 382 -23.92 6.62 -24.80
C GLY A 382 -22.94 6.17 -23.70
N GLU A 383 -23.33 6.19 -22.43
CA GLU A 383 -22.50 5.74 -21.31
C GLU A 383 -22.40 4.20 -21.30
N THR A 384 -21.25 3.67 -20.89
CA THR A 384 -21.08 2.22 -20.71
C THR A 384 -21.19 1.86 -19.25
N VAL A 385 -22.11 0.98 -18.93
CA VAL A 385 -22.35 0.46 -17.58
C VAL A 385 -21.86 -0.97 -17.50
N TYR A 386 -21.07 -1.28 -16.48
CA TYR A 386 -20.50 -2.60 -16.23
C TYR A 386 -21.26 -3.35 -15.14
N THR A 387 -21.41 -4.65 -15.34
CA THR A 387 -22.01 -5.61 -14.39
C THR A 387 -21.09 -6.82 -14.20
N SER A 388 -21.20 -7.54 -13.08
CA SER A 388 -20.32 -8.67 -12.78
C SER A 388 -20.47 -9.83 -13.77
N ARG A 389 -19.35 -10.46 -14.16
CA ARG A 389 -19.30 -11.84 -14.69
C ARG A 389 -18.78 -12.85 -13.66
N LEU A 390 -18.33 -12.35 -12.51
CA LEU A 390 -17.80 -13.16 -11.42
C LEU A 390 -18.97 -13.89 -10.77
N LYS A 391 -18.84 -15.22 -10.65
CA LYS A 391 -19.82 -16.08 -10.00
C LYS A 391 -19.44 -16.30 -8.56
#